data_AF-A0AAU6WV31-F1
#
_entry.id   AF-A0AAU6WV31-F1
#
_cell.length_a   1.000
_cell.length_b   1.000
_cell.length_c   1.000
_cell.angle_alpha   90.00
_cell.angle_beta   90.00
_cell.angle_gamma   90.00
#
_symmetry.space_group_name_H-M   'P 1'
#
loop_
_entity.id
_entity.type
_entity.pdbx_description
1 polymer ?
#
loop_
_entity_poly.entity_id
_entity_poly.type
_entity_poly.pdbx_seq_one_letter_code
_entity_poly.pdbx_strand_id
1 'polypeptide(L)'
;MLPRLINAHNYSFNSIPIYNFLCDLQNQNKRSGLNLRLGAMEKNYKFIPRIELGNLILKPATWNLRKKDLEIFTIQTDSDDDLLEAAQRTRTTWKMPPYIVLAENDNELFINLQNIDSIRMMINAIGEKANFIFKEFLFTDDEQLVRKNQEFYTNQIIITYYNNQKLSTIKND
;
A
#
# COMPACT_ATOMS: atom_id res chain seq x y z
N MET A 1 -11.50 34.73 -7.26
CA MET A 1 -11.45 33.46 -8.01
C MET A 1 -10.44 32.54 -7.33
N LEU A 2 -10.82 31.29 -7.01
CA LEU A 2 -9.94 30.31 -6.38
C LEU A 2 -9.75 29.14 -7.36
N PRO A 3 -8.53 28.91 -7.90
CA PRO A 3 -8.28 27.84 -8.86
C PRO A 3 -8.52 26.46 -8.21
N ARG A 4 -9.01 25.51 -9.01
CA ARG A 4 -9.33 24.14 -8.58
C ARG A 4 -8.77 23.13 -9.57
N LEU A 5 -8.07 22.13 -9.05
CA LEU A 5 -7.72 20.95 -9.82
C LEU A 5 -8.82 19.90 -9.65
N ILE A 6 -9.43 19.48 -10.76
CA ILE A 6 -10.58 18.55 -10.76
C ILE A 6 -10.25 17.14 -11.24
N ASN A 7 -8.97 16.83 -11.43
CA ASN A 7 -8.47 15.53 -11.87
C ASN A 7 -7.39 15.01 -10.91
N ALA A 8 -7.05 13.73 -11.04
CA ALA A 8 -6.00 13.08 -10.24
C ALA A 8 -4.57 13.36 -10.77
N HIS A 9 -4.37 14.45 -11.51
CA HIS A 9 -3.06 14.77 -12.06
C HIS A 9 -2.08 15.15 -10.95
N ASN A 10 -0.92 14.51 -10.94
CA ASN A 10 0.16 14.84 -10.02
C ASN A 10 0.88 16.12 -10.47
N TYR A 11 0.26 17.28 -10.25
CA TYR A 11 0.81 18.58 -10.63
C TYR A 11 2.19 18.85 -10.02
N SER A 12 2.49 18.30 -8.85
CA SER A 12 3.78 18.47 -8.18
C SER A 12 4.95 17.83 -8.95
N PHE A 13 4.68 16.90 -9.84
CA PHE A 13 5.69 16.26 -10.68
C PHE A 13 5.79 16.95 -12.04
N ASN A 14 6.90 17.67 -12.26
CA ASN A 14 7.31 18.18 -13.58
C ASN A 14 6.29 19.12 -14.28
N SER A 15 5.56 19.95 -13.53
CA SER A 15 4.64 20.93 -14.11
C SER A 15 5.19 22.36 -14.11
N ILE A 16 4.61 23.22 -14.96
CA ILE A 16 5.05 24.61 -15.16
C ILE A 16 4.86 25.40 -13.84
N PRO A 17 5.83 26.23 -13.40
CA PRO A 17 5.77 26.91 -12.11
C PRO A 17 4.47 27.68 -11.81
N ILE A 18 3.90 28.35 -12.82
CA ILE A 18 2.64 29.09 -12.66
C ILE A 18 1.45 28.15 -12.38
N TYR A 19 1.42 26.99 -13.04
CA TYR A 19 0.37 26.00 -12.84
C TYR A 19 0.49 25.33 -11.47
N ASN A 20 1.71 25.02 -11.04
CA ASN A 20 2.00 24.57 -9.67
C ASN A 20 1.49 25.57 -8.62
N PHE A 21 1.88 26.84 -8.75
CA PHE A 21 1.47 27.89 -7.82
C PHE A 21 -0.05 28.00 -7.70
N LEU A 22 -0.76 27.98 -8.84
CA LEU A 22 -2.22 28.02 -8.85
C LEU A 22 -2.83 26.78 -8.19
N CYS A 23 -2.28 25.59 -8.43
CA CYS A 23 -2.74 24.36 -7.76
C CYS A 23 -2.48 24.39 -6.24
N ASP A 24 -1.37 24.96 -5.79
CA ASP A 24 -1.04 25.09 -4.37
C ASP A 24 -1.95 26.09 -3.65
N LEU A 25 -2.33 27.18 -4.32
CA LEU A 25 -3.18 28.23 -3.75
C LEU A 25 -4.51 27.67 -3.21
N GLN A 26 -5.03 26.60 -3.83
CA GLN A 26 -6.29 25.97 -3.42
C GLN A 26 -6.22 25.35 -2.00
N ASN A 27 -5.01 25.00 -1.55
CA ASN A 27 -4.67 24.33 -0.30
C ASN A 27 -4.13 25.29 0.77
N GLN A 28 -3.97 26.59 0.47
CA GLN A 28 -3.47 27.57 1.44
C GLN A 28 -4.35 27.60 2.70
N ASN A 29 -3.71 27.57 3.87
CA ASN A 29 -4.36 27.54 5.20
C ASN A 29 -5.36 26.37 5.38
N LYS A 30 -5.19 25.29 4.61
CA LYS A 30 -6.02 24.08 4.69
C LYS A 30 -5.16 22.85 4.86
N ARG A 31 -5.76 21.83 5.46
CA ARG A 31 -5.23 20.46 5.40
C ARG A 31 -5.66 19.85 4.05
N SER A 32 -4.70 19.50 3.21
CA SER A 32 -4.92 18.99 1.84
C SER A 32 -5.40 17.54 1.78
N GLY A 33 -5.23 16.75 2.85
CA GLY A 33 -5.65 15.36 2.89
C GLY A 33 -5.59 14.76 4.30
N LEU A 34 -6.18 13.57 4.44
CA LEU A 34 -6.12 12.76 5.66
C LEU A 34 -5.22 11.55 5.39
N ASN A 35 -4.04 11.55 6.00
CA ASN A 35 -3.05 10.49 5.82
C ASN A 35 -2.56 10.06 7.20
N LEU A 36 -2.50 8.75 7.46
CA LEU A 36 -1.86 8.22 8.67
C LEU A 36 -0.35 8.06 8.40
N ARG A 37 0.45 9.00 8.92
CA ARG A 37 1.92 8.94 8.83
C ARG A 37 2.51 8.54 10.17
N LEU A 38 3.21 7.41 10.23
CA LEU A 38 3.90 6.98 11.46
C LEU A 38 5.31 7.58 11.60
N GLY A 39 5.72 8.43 10.64
CA GLY A 39 6.97 9.17 10.68
C GLY A 39 8.19 8.25 10.71
N ALA A 40 9.10 8.48 11.67
CA ALA A 40 10.33 7.70 11.79
C ALA A 40 10.09 6.20 12.04
N MET A 41 8.94 5.83 12.60
CA MET A 41 8.60 4.42 12.83
C MET A 41 8.54 3.63 11.52
N GLU A 42 8.09 4.24 10.43
CA GLU A 42 8.02 3.58 9.11
C GLU A 42 9.39 3.19 8.57
N LYS A 43 10.44 3.91 8.97
CA LYS A 43 11.81 3.64 8.52
C LYS A 43 12.59 2.74 9.47
N ASN A 44 12.25 2.78 10.76
CA ASN A 44 13.03 2.15 11.81
C ASN A 44 12.54 0.75 12.19
N TYR A 45 11.25 0.47 11.99
CA TYR A 45 10.68 -0.84 12.32
C TYR A 45 10.52 -1.71 11.08
N LYS A 46 11.05 -2.94 11.18
CA LYS A 46 10.87 -3.98 10.17
C LYS A 46 9.43 -4.41 10.01
N PHE A 47 8.64 -4.37 11.07
CA PHE A 47 7.24 -4.76 11.05
C PHE A 47 6.39 -3.70 11.73
N ILE A 48 5.29 -3.36 11.08
CA ILE A 48 4.26 -2.46 11.57
C ILE A 48 2.95 -3.26 11.54
N PRO A 49 2.29 -3.46 12.70
CA PRO A 49 1.03 -4.18 12.72
C PRO A 49 -0.05 -3.39 11.97
N ARG A 50 -1.11 -4.10 11.59
CA ARG A 50 -2.31 -3.47 11.07
C ARG A 50 -2.85 -2.46 12.09
N ILE A 51 -3.23 -1.28 11.60
CA ILE A 51 -3.82 -0.23 12.42
C ILE A 51 -5.30 -0.11 12.03
N GLU A 52 -6.18 -0.38 12.98
CA GLU A 52 -7.63 -0.38 12.79
C GLU A 52 -8.32 0.64 13.70
N LEU A 53 -9.42 1.20 13.23
CA LEU A 53 -10.36 2.00 14.00
C LEU A 53 -11.76 1.38 13.86
N GLY A 54 -12.16 0.57 14.85
CA GLY A 54 -13.35 -0.27 14.70
C GLY A 54 -13.18 -1.20 13.51
N ASN A 55 -14.13 -1.18 12.57
CA ASN A 55 -14.10 -2.02 11.37
C ASN A 55 -13.34 -1.38 10.19
N LEU A 56 -12.63 -0.28 10.41
CA LEU A 56 -11.88 0.43 9.38
C LEU A 56 -10.38 0.17 9.51
N ILE A 57 -9.80 -0.49 8.51
CA ILE A 57 -8.34 -0.63 8.38
C ILE A 57 -7.78 0.71 7.90
N LEU A 58 -7.04 1.42 8.77
CA LEU A 58 -6.37 2.68 8.44
C LEU A 58 -5.02 2.47 7.75
N LYS A 59 -4.33 1.38 8.13
CA LYS A 59 -3.06 0.98 7.50
C LYS A 59 -2.92 -0.55 7.59
N PRO A 60 -2.67 -1.25 6.47
CA PRO A 60 -2.41 -2.69 6.50
C PRO A 60 -1.11 -3.00 7.24
N ALA A 61 -1.01 -4.21 7.78
CA ALA A 61 0.24 -4.74 8.31
C ALA A 61 1.33 -4.62 7.23
N THR A 62 2.48 -4.06 7.61
CA THR A 62 3.54 -3.68 6.69
C THR A 62 4.87 -4.24 7.17
N TRP A 63 5.66 -4.80 6.26
CA TRP A 63 7.02 -5.26 6.52
C TRP A 63 8.01 -4.44 5.69
N ASN A 64 8.85 -3.66 6.37
CA ASN A 64 9.91 -2.84 5.77
C ASN A 64 11.23 -3.62 5.84
N LEU A 65 11.63 -4.19 4.71
CA LEU A 65 12.72 -5.15 4.66
C LEU A 65 13.90 -4.61 3.83
N ARG A 66 15.07 -5.16 4.09
CA ARG A 66 16.32 -4.83 3.38
C ARG A 66 16.76 -6.00 2.52
N LYS A 67 17.67 -5.75 1.58
CA LYS A 67 18.23 -6.80 0.72
C LYS A 67 18.73 -8.02 1.50
N LYS A 68 19.40 -7.81 2.64
CA LYS A 68 19.87 -8.90 3.52
C LYS A 68 18.76 -9.82 4.04
N ASP A 69 17.54 -9.30 4.16
CA ASP A 69 16.39 -10.08 4.62
C ASP A 69 15.86 -11.00 3.49
N LEU A 70 16.20 -10.71 2.23
CA LEU A 70 15.88 -11.56 1.06
C LEU A 70 16.86 -12.74 0.91
N GLU A 71 18.05 -12.69 1.53
CA GLU A 71 19.10 -13.70 1.37
C GLU A 71 18.66 -15.12 1.74
N ILE A 72 17.63 -15.26 2.60
CA ILE A 72 17.03 -16.55 2.94
C ILE A 72 16.46 -17.28 1.72
N PHE A 73 16.07 -16.54 0.67
CA PHE A 73 15.52 -17.06 -0.58
C PHE A 73 16.55 -17.22 -1.71
N THR A 74 17.79 -16.80 -1.52
CA THR A 74 18.82 -16.79 -2.59
C THR A 74 20.09 -17.55 -2.23
N ILE A 75 20.48 -17.60 -0.96
CA ILE A 75 21.73 -18.25 -0.52
C ILE A 75 21.49 -19.70 -0.07
N GLN A 76 20.29 -20.02 0.41
CA GLN A 76 19.99 -21.28 1.11
C GLN A 76 19.09 -22.23 0.30
N THR A 77 18.91 -21.98 -0.99
CA THR A 77 17.89 -22.66 -1.80
C THR A 77 18.46 -23.09 -3.14
N ASP A 78 18.75 -24.38 -3.29
CA ASP A 78 19.25 -24.98 -4.54
C ASP A 78 18.14 -25.71 -5.32
N SER A 79 16.99 -25.95 -4.68
CA SER A 79 15.82 -26.60 -5.27
C SER A 79 14.51 -25.86 -4.99
N ASP A 80 13.44 -26.25 -5.70
CA ASP A 80 12.11 -25.66 -5.52
C ASP A 80 11.51 -25.98 -4.15
N ASP A 81 11.79 -27.17 -3.62
CA ASP A 81 11.36 -27.58 -2.29
C ASP A 81 12.05 -26.74 -1.20
N ASP A 82 13.35 -26.46 -1.36
CA ASP A 82 14.07 -25.58 -0.43
C ASP A 82 13.49 -24.17 -0.44
N LEU A 83 13.10 -23.66 -1.62
CA LEU A 83 12.54 -22.32 -1.75
C LEU A 83 11.15 -22.21 -1.08
N LEU A 84 10.32 -23.24 -1.22
CA LEU A 84 9.04 -23.33 -0.52
C LEU A 84 9.23 -23.45 1.00
N GLU A 85 10.22 -24.23 1.44
CA GLU A 85 10.53 -24.34 2.86
C GLU A 85 11.03 -23.00 3.44
N ALA A 86 11.92 -22.30 2.72
CA ALA A 86 12.38 -20.96 3.08
C ALA A 86 11.20 -19.97 3.17
N ALA A 87 10.24 -20.03 2.25
CA ALA A 87 9.02 -19.23 2.32
C ALA A 87 8.19 -19.55 3.57
N GLN A 88 7.99 -20.83 3.88
CA GLN A 88 7.25 -21.25 5.07
C GLN A 88 7.94 -20.83 6.38
N ARG A 89 9.26 -20.97 6.46
CA ARG A 89 10.07 -20.49 7.60
C ARG A 89 9.93 -18.99 7.75
N THR A 90 10.10 -18.22 6.67
CA THR A 90 9.93 -16.76 6.65
C THR A 90 8.55 -16.35 7.16
N ARG A 91 7.48 -17.00 6.68
CA ARG A 91 6.12 -16.76 7.15
C ARG A 91 5.96 -16.97 8.65
N THR A 92 6.58 -18.02 9.17
CA THR A 92 6.49 -18.36 10.59
C THR A 92 7.28 -17.37 11.45
N THR A 93 8.50 -17.04 11.05
CA THR A 93 9.38 -16.10 11.77
C THR A 93 8.84 -14.68 11.76
N TRP A 94 8.29 -14.21 10.64
CA TRP A 94 7.79 -12.83 10.49
C TRP A 94 6.28 -12.71 10.67
N LYS A 95 5.60 -13.81 10.98
CA LYS A 95 4.15 -13.89 11.09
C LYS A 95 3.43 -13.34 9.85
N MET A 96 3.99 -13.62 8.67
CA MET A 96 3.41 -13.17 7.40
C MET A 96 2.26 -14.11 6.96
N PRO A 97 1.15 -13.54 6.46
CA PRO A 97 0.10 -14.33 5.82
C PRO A 97 0.62 -15.02 4.55
N PRO A 98 -0.11 -16.02 4.02
CA PRO A 98 0.28 -16.67 2.76
C PRO A 98 0.24 -15.73 1.55
N TYR A 99 -0.64 -14.74 1.60
CA TYR A 99 -0.83 -13.75 0.54
C TYR A 99 -0.35 -12.37 1.00
N ILE A 100 0.58 -11.81 0.26
CA ILE A 100 1.14 -10.48 0.51
C ILE A 100 1.21 -9.69 -0.80
N VAL A 101 1.55 -8.41 -0.67
CA VAL A 101 1.74 -7.51 -1.79
C VAL A 101 3.10 -6.85 -1.68
N LEU A 102 3.93 -6.93 -2.71
CA LEU A 102 5.12 -6.10 -2.87
C LEU A 102 4.68 -4.71 -3.32
N ALA A 103 4.91 -3.70 -2.49
CA ALA A 103 4.46 -2.34 -2.73
C ALA A 103 5.63 -1.44 -3.18
N GLU A 104 5.45 -0.77 -4.32
CA GLU A 104 6.40 0.18 -4.90
C GLU A 104 5.68 1.45 -5.35
N ASN A 105 5.75 2.48 -4.52
CA ASN A 105 4.99 3.72 -4.71
C ASN A 105 3.48 3.40 -4.86
N ASP A 106 2.90 3.66 -6.03
CA ASP A 106 1.49 3.40 -6.35
C ASP A 106 1.26 2.01 -6.97
N ASN A 107 2.33 1.24 -7.22
CA ASN A 107 2.24 -0.09 -7.80
C ASN A 107 2.26 -1.16 -6.70
N GLU A 108 1.43 -2.18 -6.87
CA GLU A 108 1.27 -3.29 -5.95
C GLU A 108 1.30 -4.60 -6.73
N LEU A 109 2.23 -5.50 -6.38
CA LEU A 109 2.39 -6.82 -6.99
C LEU A 109 1.97 -7.90 -6.00
N PHE A 110 0.92 -8.64 -6.33
CA PHE A 110 0.41 -9.75 -5.52
C PHE A 110 1.39 -10.92 -5.51
N ILE A 111 1.68 -11.45 -4.32
CA ILE A 111 2.55 -12.60 -4.10
C ILE A 111 1.81 -13.67 -3.29
N ASN A 112 1.79 -14.89 -3.80
CA ASN A 112 1.42 -16.10 -3.07
C ASN A 112 2.67 -16.83 -2.60
N LEU A 113 2.96 -16.77 -1.29
CA LEU A 113 4.12 -17.43 -0.67
C LEU A 113 4.00 -18.96 -0.58
N GLN A 114 2.95 -19.56 -1.14
CA GLN A 114 2.78 -21.01 -1.27
C GLN A 114 2.91 -21.48 -2.72
N ASN A 115 3.18 -20.56 -3.67
CA ASN A 115 3.35 -20.86 -5.08
C ASN A 115 4.77 -20.52 -5.52
N ILE A 116 5.48 -21.50 -6.07
CA ILE A 116 6.89 -21.38 -6.44
C ILE A 116 7.14 -20.28 -7.49
N ASP A 117 6.30 -20.19 -8.50
CA ASP A 117 6.45 -19.19 -9.57
C ASP A 117 6.22 -17.77 -9.04
N SER A 118 5.27 -17.61 -8.12
CA SER A 118 5.02 -16.34 -7.44
C SER A 118 6.20 -15.92 -6.55
N ILE A 119 6.86 -16.88 -5.89
CA ILE A 119 8.06 -16.59 -5.09
C ILE A 119 9.23 -16.20 -6.00
N ARG A 120 9.45 -16.91 -7.11
CA ARG A 120 10.48 -16.53 -8.10
C ARG A 120 10.21 -15.15 -8.69
N MET A 121 8.95 -14.85 -9.02
CA MET A 121 8.52 -13.53 -9.48
C MET A 121 8.82 -12.45 -8.43
N MET A 122 8.53 -12.71 -7.16
CA MET A 122 8.86 -11.80 -6.05
C MET A 122 10.36 -11.51 -5.99
N ILE A 123 11.21 -12.53 -6.01
CA ILE A 123 12.67 -12.39 -5.95
C ILE A 123 13.18 -11.56 -7.13
N ASN A 124 12.71 -11.87 -8.34
CA ASN A 124 13.08 -11.15 -9.55
C ASN A 124 12.60 -9.69 -9.54
N ALA A 125 11.37 -9.43 -9.06
CA ALA A 125 10.81 -8.08 -8.97
C ALA A 125 11.56 -7.20 -7.97
N ILE A 126 12.02 -7.78 -6.86
CA ILE A 126 12.87 -7.07 -5.89
C ILE A 126 14.26 -6.82 -6.49
N GLY A 127 14.87 -7.84 -7.11
CA GLY A 127 16.17 -7.76 -7.75
C GLY A 127 17.24 -7.18 -6.82
N GLU A 128 17.90 -6.11 -7.26
CA GLU A 128 19.03 -5.48 -6.57
C GLU A 128 18.64 -4.36 -5.59
N LYS A 129 17.34 -4.14 -5.34
CA LYS A 129 16.86 -3.06 -4.50
C LYS A 129 17.36 -3.19 -3.05
N ALA A 130 17.90 -2.10 -2.51
CA ALA A 130 18.43 -2.08 -1.14
C ALA A 130 17.35 -2.27 -0.07
N ASN A 131 16.14 -1.75 -0.33
CA ASN A 131 14.98 -1.86 0.55
C ASN A 131 13.73 -2.14 -0.28
N PHE A 132 12.78 -2.87 0.31
CA PHE A 132 11.49 -3.18 -0.28
C PHE A 132 10.42 -3.30 0.82
N ILE A 133 9.17 -3.15 0.43
CA ILE A 133 8.04 -3.11 1.35
C ILE A 133 7.04 -4.18 0.96
N PHE A 134 6.69 -5.03 1.92
CA PHE A 134 5.51 -5.88 1.79
C PHE A 134 4.35 -5.33 2.61
N LYS A 135 3.14 -5.52 2.10
CA LYS A 135 1.89 -5.32 2.83
C LYS A 135 1.13 -6.64 2.86
N GLU A 136 0.28 -6.82 3.86
CA GLU A 136 -0.68 -7.93 3.82
C GLU A 136 -1.66 -7.73 2.66
N PHE A 137 -2.12 -8.84 2.07
CA PHE A 137 -3.21 -8.80 1.13
C PHE A 137 -4.54 -8.87 1.89
N LEU A 138 -5.47 -7.96 1.57
CA LEU A 138 -6.72 -7.80 2.34
C LEU A 138 -7.92 -8.57 1.76
N PHE A 139 -7.86 -9.02 0.50
CA PHE A 139 -8.97 -9.72 -0.14
C PHE A 139 -8.87 -11.24 0.06
N THR A 140 -8.79 -11.68 1.32
CA THR A 140 -8.63 -13.10 1.67
C THR A 140 -9.90 -13.78 2.13
N ASP A 141 -10.91 -13.01 2.52
CA ASP A 141 -12.13 -13.54 3.15
C ASP A 141 -13.19 -13.89 2.09
N ASP A 142 -14.01 -14.90 2.35
CA ASP A 142 -15.06 -15.37 1.44
C ASP A 142 -16.27 -14.41 1.33
N GLU A 143 -16.27 -13.31 2.08
CA GLU A 143 -17.34 -12.30 2.11
C GLU A 143 -17.01 -11.06 1.27
N GLN A 144 -16.40 -11.22 0.09
CA GLN A 144 -16.11 -10.07 -0.77
C GLN A 144 -17.37 -9.48 -1.41
N LEU A 145 -17.40 -8.15 -1.49
CA LEU A 145 -18.53 -7.38 -2.01
C LEU A 145 -18.76 -7.62 -3.51
N VAL A 146 -17.69 -7.62 -4.31
CA VAL A 146 -17.77 -7.75 -5.76
C VAL A 146 -17.58 -9.22 -6.14
N ARG A 147 -18.68 -9.84 -6.58
CA ARG A 147 -18.71 -11.26 -6.92
C ARG A 147 -19.56 -11.52 -8.16
N LYS A 148 -19.19 -12.58 -8.88
CA LYS A 148 -19.99 -13.15 -9.97
C LYS A 148 -20.01 -14.65 -9.80
N ASN A 149 -21.19 -15.24 -9.66
CA ASN A 149 -21.37 -16.66 -9.33
C ASN A 149 -20.62 -17.01 -8.03
N GLN A 150 -19.63 -17.90 -8.11
CA GLN A 150 -18.76 -18.35 -7.01
C GLN A 150 -17.39 -17.66 -7.00
N GLU A 151 -17.15 -16.71 -7.90
CA GLU A 151 -15.88 -15.97 -7.98
C GLU A 151 -15.99 -14.59 -7.33
N PHE A 152 -14.89 -14.18 -6.70
CA PHE A 152 -14.72 -12.88 -6.08
C PHE A 152 -13.69 -12.05 -6.83
N TYR A 153 -13.85 -10.73 -6.83
CA TYR A 153 -12.95 -9.80 -7.51
C TYR A 153 -12.48 -8.72 -6.55
N THR A 154 -11.19 -8.42 -6.59
CA THR A 154 -10.62 -7.27 -5.87
C THR A 154 -11.22 -5.98 -6.41
N ASN A 155 -11.59 -5.06 -5.54
CA ASN A 155 -12.25 -3.83 -5.94
C ASN A 155 -11.79 -2.63 -5.10
N GLN A 156 -11.96 -1.43 -5.66
CA GLN A 156 -11.77 -0.18 -4.95
C GLN A 156 -13.02 0.67 -5.10
N ILE A 157 -13.41 1.35 -4.02
CA ILE A 157 -14.57 2.26 -4.01
C ILE A 157 -14.06 3.64 -3.62
N ILE A 158 -14.37 4.65 -4.43
CA ILE A 158 -14.07 6.04 -4.14
C ILE A 158 -15.31 6.67 -3.51
N ILE A 159 -15.18 7.12 -2.27
CA ILE A 159 -16.27 7.77 -1.52
C ILE A 159 -15.93 9.24 -1.36
N THR A 160 -16.82 10.12 -1.79
CA THR A 160 -16.71 11.57 -1.58
C THR A 160 -17.54 11.99 -0.38
N TYR A 161 -16.96 12.79 0.51
CA TYR A 161 -17.66 13.39 1.65
C TYR A 161 -17.43 14.90 1.67
N TYR A 162 -18.36 15.62 2.31
CA TYR A 162 -18.28 17.07 2.43
C TYR A 162 -18.76 17.51 3.81
N ASN A 163 -18.25 18.65 4.27
CA ASN A 163 -18.58 19.17 5.60
C ASN A 163 -19.82 20.07 5.54
N ASN A 164 -20.98 19.52 5.93
CA ASN A 164 -22.26 20.23 5.97
C ASN A 164 -22.22 21.52 6.80
N GLN A 165 -21.56 21.49 7.98
CA GLN A 165 -21.49 22.67 8.86
C GLN A 165 -20.72 23.82 8.20
N LYS A 166 -19.62 23.53 7.52
CA LYS A 166 -18.88 24.56 6.76
C LYS A 166 -19.69 25.14 5.60
N LEU A 167 -20.53 24.33 4.95
CA LEU A 167 -21.39 24.81 3.87
C LEU A 167 -22.50 25.74 4.39
N SER A 168 -23.09 25.46 5.55
CA SER A 168 -24.12 26.33 6.13
C SER A 168 -23.58 27.68 6.57
N THR A 169 -22.35 27.75 7.11
CA THR A 169 -21.73 29.01 7.52
C THR A 169 -21.49 29.94 6.31
N ILE A 170 -21.06 29.40 5.18
CA ILE A 170 -20.81 30.18 3.95
C ILE A 170 -22.11 30.71 3.30
N LYS A 171 -23.27 30.09 3.56
CA LYS A 171 -24.56 30.53 3.01
C LYS A 171 -25.23 31.64 3.82
N ASN A 172 -24.77 31.86 5.05
CA ASN A 172 -25.35 32.84 5.98
C ASN A 172 -24.50 34.13 6.09
N ASP A 173 -23.41 34.20 5.33
CA ASP A 173 -22.60 35.40 5.07
C ASP A 173 -22.86 35.89 3.63
#